data_AF-A0A3C1DMC5-F1
#
_entry.id   AF-A0A3C1DMC5-F1
#
_cell.length_a   1.000
_cell.length_b   1.000
_cell.length_c   1.000
_cell.angle_alpha   90.00
_cell.angle_beta   90.00
_cell.angle_gamma   90.00
#
_symmetry.space_group_name_H-M   'P 1'
#
loop_
_entity.id
_entity.type
_entity.pdbx_description
1 polymer ?
#
loop_
_entity_poly.entity_id
_entity_poly.type
_entity_poly.pdbx_seq_one_letter_code
_entity_poly.pdbx_strand_id
1 'polypeptide(L)'
;MSDSETLVSGFGRELIRETVTMALYIGLSLLAVLVAIPKPEEESSTNLALTVALTALGLVVAHQIAFRVSTRLVSRGALPGEDVKLLLGQIAGGLAVVVIATVPLLIWGPDALIAVEVLLVALVAVVGYVAARSVPVSRLRAILYMAGVVLAVAVVLWLKLLVGH
;
A
#
# COMPACT_ATOMS: atom_id res chain seq x y z
N MET A 1 7.74 -22.64 -28.08
CA MET A 1 7.35 -21.53 -27.19
C MET A 1 8.19 -20.34 -27.63
N SER A 2 7.55 -19.28 -28.11
CA SER A 2 8.22 -18.18 -28.83
C SER A 2 8.82 -17.17 -27.86
N ASP A 3 9.99 -16.59 -28.18
CA ASP A 3 10.67 -15.58 -27.35
C ASP A 3 9.75 -14.40 -26.95
N SER A 4 8.81 -14.04 -27.82
CA SER A 4 7.78 -13.02 -27.57
C SER A 4 6.84 -13.34 -26.40
N GLU A 5 6.47 -14.61 -26.18
CA GLU A 5 5.60 -15.02 -25.08
C GLU A 5 6.31 -14.93 -23.73
N THR A 6 7.63 -15.20 -23.72
CA THR A 6 8.44 -15.11 -22.50
C THR A 6 8.60 -13.68 -22.01
N LEU A 7 8.84 -12.72 -22.91
CA LEU A 7 8.97 -11.30 -22.59
C LEU A 7 7.66 -10.69 -22.05
N VAL A 8 6.52 -11.01 -22.65
CA VAL A 8 5.20 -10.56 -22.18
C VAL A 8 4.89 -11.12 -20.79
N SER A 9 5.23 -12.39 -20.54
CA SER A 9 5.04 -13.02 -19.22
C SER A 9 5.93 -12.42 -18.13
N GLY A 10 7.15 -11.98 -18.48
CA GLY A 10 8.09 -11.31 -17.59
C GLY A 10 7.59 -9.94 -17.17
N PHE A 11 7.21 -9.12 -18.14
CA PHE A 11 6.69 -7.76 -17.91
C PHE A 11 5.42 -7.76 -17.04
N GLY A 12 4.47 -8.67 -17.32
CA GLY A 12 3.24 -8.76 -16.52
C GLY A 12 3.50 -9.09 -15.05
N ARG A 13 4.47 -9.98 -14.78
CA ARG A 13 4.89 -10.32 -13.41
C ARG A 13 5.52 -9.13 -12.70
N GLU A 14 6.34 -8.36 -13.42
CA GLU A 14 6.96 -7.15 -12.90
C GLU A 14 5.92 -6.07 -12.59
N LEU A 15 4.97 -5.83 -13.49
CA LEU A 15 3.86 -4.90 -13.25
C LEU A 15 3.03 -5.27 -12.00
N ILE A 16 2.70 -6.56 -11.85
CA ILE A 16 1.99 -7.05 -10.66
C ILE A 16 2.85 -6.81 -9.42
N ARG A 17 4.15 -7.12 -9.47
CA ARG A 17 5.07 -6.92 -8.35
C ARG A 17 5.13 -5.45 -7.92
N GLU A 18 5.26 -4.52 -8.86
CA GLU A 18 5.31 -3.08 -8.56
C GLU A 18 3.98 -2.56 -7.99
N THR A 19 2.85 -2.99 -8.56
CA THR A 19 1.50 -2.63 -8.09
C THR A 19 1.27 -3.12 -6.65
N VAL A 20 1.61 -4.38 -6.38
CA VAL A 20 1.54 -5.01 -5.05
C VAL A 20 2.43 -4.27 -4.06
N THR A 21 3.67 -3.98 -4.46
CA THR A 21 4.65 -3.29 -3.61
C THR A 21 4.11 -1.95 -3.18
N MET A 22 3.50 -1.19 -4.09
CA MET A 22 2.91 0.10 -3.77
C MET A 22 1.69 0.00 -2.86
N ALA A 23 0.80 -0.95 -3.12
CA ALA A 23 -0.36 -1.15 -2.25
C ALA A 23 0.07 -1.51 -0.81
N LEU A 24 1.04 -2.41 -0.66
CA LEU A 24 1.58 -2.79 0.65
C LEU A 24 2.32 -1.63 1.33
N TYR A 25 3.18 -0.93 0.60
CA TYR A 25 3.95 0.20 1.13
C TYR A 25 3.04 1.31 1.64
N ILE A 26 2.10 1.78 0.82
CA ILE A 26 1.19 2.85 1.20
C ILE A 26 0.24 2.38 2.31
N GLY A 27 -0.28 1.15 2.24
CA GLY A 27 -1.18 0.61 3.27
C GLY A 27 -0.51 0.50 4.65
N LEU A 28 0.70 -0.05 4.71
CA LEU A 28 1.48 -0.15 5.95
C LEU A 28 1.91 1.22 6.48
N SER A 29 2.36 2.12 5.59
CA SER A 29 2.76 3.48 5.98
C SER A 29 1.57 4.24 6.55
N LEU A 30 0.38 4.10 5.94
CA LEU A 30 -0.81 4.76 6.42
C LEU A 30 -1.31 4.15 7.73
N LEU A 31 -1.25 2.83 7.92
CA LEU A 31 -1.51 2.22 9.23
C LEU A 31 -0.60 2.80 10.32
N ALA A 32 0.69 2.98 10.04
CA ALA A 32 1.61 3.60 10.99
C ALA A 32 1.23 5.07 11.29
N VAL A 33 0.77 5.82 10.29
CA VAL A 33 0.26 7.18 10.49
C VAL A 33 -1.00 7.18 11.35
N LEU A 34 -1.99 6.33 11.05
CA LEU A 34 -3.24 6.24 11.81
C LEU A 34 -3.02 5.85 13.27
N VAL A 35 -1.95 5.11 13.56
CA VAL A 35 -1.52 4.83 14.93
C VAL A 35 -1.07 6.09 15.67
N ALA A 36 -0.47 7.05 14.98
CA ALA A 36 0.02 8.29 15.57
C ALA A 36 -1.06 9.38 15.71
N ILE A 37 -2.24 9.22 15.12
CA ILE A 37 -3.32 10.21 15.21
C ILE A 37 -4.01 10.11 16.58
N PRO A 38 -4.14 11.22 17.34
CA PRO A 38 -4.88 11.27 18.60
C PRO A 38 -6.36 10.89 18.42
N LYS A 39 -7.04 10.49 19.50
CA LYS A 39 -8.45 10.08 19.42
C LYS A 39 -9.35 11.19 18.86
N PRO A 40 -10.34 10.84 18.03
CA PRO A 40 -11.19 11.81 17.32
C PRO A 40 -12.12 12.63 18.21
N GLU A 41 -12.13 12.41 19.53
CA GLU A 41 -12.92 13.22 20.48
C GLU A 41 -12.50 14.71 20.47
N GLU A 42 -11.34 15.05 19.90
CA GLU A 42 -10.79 16.41 19.85
C GLU A 42 -10.78 17.05 18.43
N GLU A 43 -11.07 16.31 17.35
CA GLU A 43 -10.96 16.82 15.97
C GLU A 43 -12.28 16.80 15.18
N SER A 44 -12.53 17.86 14.42
CA SER A 44 -13.63 17.93 13.44
C SER A 44 -13.50 16.83 12.38
N SER A 45 -14.61 16.15 12.07
CA SER A 45 -14.69 15.04 11.13
C SER A 45 -14.06 15.30 9.75
N THR A 46 -14.26 16.50 9.23
CA THR A 46 -13.69 16.94 7.94
C THR A 46 -12.17 17.03 7.97
N ASN A 47 -11.59 17.40 9.12
CA ASN A 47 -10.14 17.53 9.25
C ASN A 47 -9.44 16.16 9.21
N LEU A 48 -10.01 15.15 9.86
CA LEU A 48 -9.44 13.80 9.85
C LEU A 48 -9.40 13.19 8.44
N ALA A 49 -10.52 13.24 7.71
CA ALA A 49 -10.59 12.69 6.36
C ALA A 49 -9.61 13.39 5.40
N LEU A 50 -9.48 14.72 5.51
CA LEU A 50 -8.51 15.49 4.74
C LEU A 50 -7.07 15.15 5.12
N THR A 51 -6.75 15.04 6.42
CA THR A 51 -5.41 14.66 6.89
C THR A 51 -5.01 13.29 6.35
N VAL A 52 -5.90 12.30 6.43
CA VAL A 52 -5.65 10.95 5.89
C VAL A 52 -5.49 10.99 4.37
N ALA A 53 -6.35 11.73 3.66
CA ALA A 53 -6.28 11.85 2.20
C ALA A 53 -4.99 12.50 1.72
N LEU A 54 -4.63 13.65 2.30
CA LEU A 54 -3.42 14.39 1.96
C LEU A 54 -2.17 13.59 2.31
N THR A 55 -2.17 12.87 3.44
CA THR A 55 -1.05 12.00 3.81
C THR A 55 -0.89 10.85 2.82
N ALA A 56 -1.97 10.15 2.50
CA ALA A 56 -1.93 9.02 1.56
C ALA A 56 -1.49 9.48 0.15
N LEU A 57 -2.04 10.60 -0.34
CA LEU A 57 -1.63 11.20 -1.62
C LEU A 57 -0.17 11.67 -1.58
N GLY A 58 0.26 12.27 -0.47
CA GLY A 58 1.65 12.70 -0.25
C GLY A 58 2.62 11.52 -0.32
N LEU A 59 2.29 10.39 0.29
CA LEU A 59 3.08 9.16 0.22
C LEU A 59 3.18 8.62 -1.22
N VAL A 60 2.07 8.64 -1.97
CA VAL A 60 2.07 8.25 -3.39
C VAL A 60 3.00 9.17 -4.18
N VAL A 61 2.83 10.49 -4.07
CA VAL A 61 3.66 11.48 -4.77
C VAL A 61 5.14 11.34 -4.41
N ALA A 62 5.46 11.21 -3.11
CA ALA A 62 6.83 11.01 -2.65
C ALA A 62 7.46 9.78 -3.28
N HIS A 63 6.72 8.68 -3.37
CA HIS A 63 7.20 7.47 -4.02
C HIS A 63 7.40 7.67 -5.53
N GLN A 64 6.50 8.39 -6.21
CA GLN A 64 6.66 8.70 -7.64
C GLN A 64 7.92 9.52 -7.91
N ILE A 65 8.21 10.49 -7.04
CA ILE A 65 9.44 11.29 -7.13
C ILE A 65 10.66 10.40 -6.92
N ALA A 66 10.67 9.56 -5.88
CA ALA A 66 11.76 8.64 -5.59
C ALA A 66 12.02 7.67 -6.76
N PHE A 67 10.96 7.09 -7.33
CA PHE A 67 11.06 6.21 -8.49
C PHE A 67 11.66 6.94 -9.70
N ARG A 68 11.15 8.14 -10.04
CA ARG A 68 11.68 8.94 -11.16
C ARG A 68 13.14 9.34 -10.97
N VAL A 69 13.55 9.69 -9.76
CA VAL A 69 14.95 10.01 -9.45
C VAL A 69 15.82 8.76 -9.66
N SER A 70 15.40 7.62 -9.12
CA SER A 70 16.13 6.35 -9.25
C SER A 70 16.26 5.90 -10.70
N THR A 71 15.16 5.88 -11.46
CA THR A 71 15.17 5.44 -12.86
C THR A 71 15.97 6.40 -13.75
N ARG A 72 15.87 7.72 -13.56
CA ARG A 72 16.68 8.67 -14.35
C ARG A 72 18.17 8.52 -14.12
N LEU A 73 18.60 8.27 -12.88
CA LEU A 73 20.01 8.06 -12.54
C LEU A 73 20.57 6.78 -13.18
N VAL A 74 19.77 5.72 -13.24
CA VAL A 74 20.18 4.43 -13.81
C VAL A 74 20.09 4.43 -15.35
N SER A 75 19.04 5.02 -15.91
CA SER A 75 18.73 5.00 -17.35
C SER A 75 19.33 6.18 -18.13
N ARG A 76 20.35 6.87 -17.58
CA ARG A 76 21.04 8.03 -18.19
C ARG A 76 20.08 9.11 -18.72
N GLY A 77 18.97 9.33 -18.02
CA GLY A 77 17.99 10.38 -18.35
C GLY A 77 16.84 9.99 -19.29
N ALA A 78 16.80 8.77 -19.84
CA ALA A 78 15.67 8.27 -20.62
C ALA A 78 14.67 7.50 -19.73
N LEU A 79 13.37 7.61 -20.02
CA LEU A 79 12.32 6.75 -19.45
C LEU A 79 11.79 5.83 -20.56
N PRO A 80 12.28 4.59 -20.67
CA PRO A 80 11.72 3.58 -21.54
C PRO A 80 10.19 3.44 -21.37
N GLY A 81 9.48 3.10 -22.44
CA GLY A 81 8.01 2.93 -22.39
C GLY A 81 7.54 1.83 -21.41
N GLU A 82 8.42 0.89 -21.05
CA GLU A 82 8.18 -0.13 -20.04
C GLU A 82 8.11 0.47 -18.63
N ASP A 83 9.00 1.41 -18.30
CA ASP A 83 9.01 2.12 -17.01
C ASP A 83 7.73 2.93 -16.79
N VAL A 84 7.14 3.46 -17.87
CA VAL A 84 5.86 4.19 -17.80
C VAL A 84 4.73 3.26 -17.38
N LYS A 85 4.69 2.03 -17.89
CA LYS A 85 3.66 1.07 -17.51
C LYS A 85 3.85 0.62 -16.06
N LEU A 86 5.09 0.43 -15.60
CA LEU A 86 5.40 0.14 -14.20
C LEU A 86 4.96 1.30 -13.29
N LEU A 87 5.24 2.54 -13.68
CA LEU A 87 4.76 3.75 -13.00
C LEU A 87 3.22 3.77 -12.86
N LEU A 88 2.49 3.40 -13.93
CA LEU A 88 1.03 3.32 -13.88
C LEU A 88 0.54 2.23 -12.91
N GLY A 89 1.21 1.07 -12.86
CA GLY A 89 0.91 0.03 -11.87
C GLY A 89 1.12 0.52 -10.44
N GLN A 90 2.22 1.24 -10.20
CA GLN A 90 2.52 1.86 -8.91
C GLN A 90 1.45 2.88 -8.49
N ILE A 91 1.04 3.76 -9.42
CA ILE A 91 -0.04 4.73 -9.19
C ILE A 91 -1.35 4.02 -8.90
N ALA A 92 -1.71 2.99 -9.66
CA ALA A 92 -2.94 2.23 -9.46
C ALA A 92 -2.98 1.57 -8.07
N GLY A 93 -1.90 0.92 -7.65
CA GLY A 93 -1.78 0.32 -6.32
C GLY A 93 -1.88 1.36 -5.20
N GLY A 94 -1.21 2.49 -5.35
CA GLY A 94 -1.28 3.60 -4.39
C GLY A 94 -2.66 4.24 -4.28
N LEU A 95 -3.30 4.54 -5.42
CA LEU A 95 -4.63 5.16 -5.45
C LEU A 95 -5.72 4.23 -4.90
N ALA A 96 -5.62 2.91 -5.11
CA ALA A 96 -6.53 1.96 -4.49
C ALA A 96 -6.52 2.08 -2.95
N VAL A 97 -5.34 2.21 -2.35
CA VAL A 97 -5.19 2.40 -0.90
C VAL A 97 -5.75 3.75 -0.46
N VAL A 98 -5.49 4.82 -1.22
CA VAL A 98 -6.06 6.16 -0.94
C VAL A 98 -7.58 6.08 -0.87
N VAL A 99 -8.23 5.47 -1.86
CA VAL A 99 -9.69 5.32 -1.90
C VAL A 99 -10.20 4.52 -0.69
N ILE A 100 -9.58 3.37 -0.40
CA ILE A 100 -9.98 2.51 0.72
C ILE A 100 -9.88 3.22 2.06
N ALA A 101 -8.84 4.04 2.24
CA ALA A 101 -8.63 4.74 3.50
C ALA A 101 -9.49 6.00 3.66
N THR A 102 -9.85 6.67 2.57
CA THR A 102 -10.49 7.99 2.62
C THR A 102 -12.00 7.93 2.49
N VAL A 103 -12.52 7.09 1.60
CA VAL A 103 -13.96 7.03 1.32
C VAL A 103 -14.78 6.69 2.56
N PRO A 104 -14.40 5.72 3.41
CA PRO A 104 -15.17 5.44 4.61
C PRO A 104 -15.22 6.63 5.58
N LEU A 105 -14.11 7.36 5.73
CA LEU A 105 -14.05 8.56 6.58
C LEU A 105 -14.89 9.71 6.03
N LEU A 106 -14.99 9.84 4.69
CA LEU A 106 -15.83 10.86 4.06
C LEU A 106 -17.33 10.56 4.22
N ILE A 107 -17.72 9.29 4.25
CA ILE A 107 -19.13 8.86 4.34
C ILE A 107 -19.59 8.80 5.80
N TRP A 108 -18.79 8.18 6.67
CA TRP A 108 -19.17 7.87 8.06
C TRP A 108 -18.42 8.69 9.10
N GLY A 109 -17.53 9.61 8.69
CA GLY A 109 -16.78 10.45 9.62
C GLY A 109 -15.74 9.68 10.44
N PRO A 110 -15.33 10.21 11.60
CA PRO A 110 -14.27 9.63 12.44
C PRO A 110 -14.60 8.26 13.01
N ASP A 111 -15.88 7.94 13.16
CA ASP A 111 -16.33 6.62 13.63
C ASP A 111 -15.90 5.49 12.69
N ALA A 112 -15.59 5.81 11.42
CA ALA A 112 -15.08 4.86 10.44
C ALA A 112 -13.60 4.49 10.64
N LEU A 113 -12.87 5.12 11.57
CA LEU A 113 -11.42 4.95 11.73
C LEU A 113 -11.02 3.49 11.96
N ILE A 114 -11.71 2.80 12.87
CA ILE A 114 -11.46 1.37 13.15
C ILE A 114 -11.76 0.54 11.90
N ALA A 115 -12.84 0.85 11.18
CA ALA A 115 -13.17 0.15 9.93
C ALA A 115 -12.07 0.36 8.87
N VAL A 116 -11.51 1.55 8.76
CA VAL A 116 -10.38 1.84 7.86
C VAL A 116 -9.13 1.07 8.27
N GLU A 117 -8.77 1.05 9.56
CA GLU A 117 -7.65 0.25 10.06
C GLU A 117 -7.82 -1.24 9.70
N VAL A 118 -9.02 -1.80 9.93
CA VAL A 118 -9.35 -3.18 9.57
C VAL A 118 -9.29 -3.41 8.07
N LEU A 119 -9.81 -2.49 7.25
CA LEU A 119 -9.77 -2.59 5.79
C LEU A 119 -8.33 -2.56 5.26
N LEU A 120 -7.47 -1.71 5.83
CA LEU A 120 -6.05 -1.64 5.46
C LEU A 120 -5.30 -2.92 5.86
N VAL A 121 -5.55 -3.47 7.05
CA VAL A 121 -4.99 -4.76 7.47
C VAL A 121 -5.45 -5.88 6.53
N ALA A 122 -6.75 -5.91 6.19
CA ALA A 122 -7.31 -6.89 5.26
C ALA A 122 -6.69 -6.76 3.87
N LEU A 123 -6.50 -5.53 3.37
CA LEU A 123 -5.80 -5.26 2.11
C LEU A 123 -4.38 -5.80 2.16
N VAL A 124 -3.61 -5.52 3.22
CA VAL A 124 -2.24 -6.01 3.38
C VAL A 124 -2.21 -7.54 3.38
N ALA A 125 -3.13 -8.18 4.10
CA ALA A 125 -3.24 -9.63 4.16
C ALA A 125 -3.53 -10.24 2.78
N VAL A 126 -4.52 -9.71 2.06
CA VAL A 126 -4.93 -10.22 0.74
C VAL A 126 -3.85 -9.98 -0.30
N VAL A 127 -3.36 -8.74 -0.42
CA VAL A 127 -2.35 -8.35 -1.41
C VAL A 127 -1.04 -9.09 -1.14
N GLY A 128 -0.61 -9.17 0.12
CA GLY A 128 0.60 -9.90 0.48
C GLY A 128 0.47 -11.41 0.25
N TYR A 129 -0.70 -12.00 0.49
CA TYR A 129 -0.94 -13.41 0.16
C TYR A 129 -0.90 -13.65 -1.35
N VAL A 130 -1.56 -12.81 -2.15
CA VAL A 130 -1.51 -12.88 -3.62
C VAL A 130 -0.06 -12.76 -4.11
N ALA A 131 0.72 -11.84 -3.53
CA ALA A 131 2.14 -11.68 -3.81
C ALA A 131 2.93 -12.95 -3.49
N ALA A 132 2.77 -13.50 -2.29
CA ALA A 132 3.44 -14.73 -1.88
C ALA A 132 3.08 -15.92 -2.78
N ARG A 133 1.84 -15.96 -3.30
CA ARG A 133 1.36 -16.99 -4.21
C ARG A 133 1.87 -16.84 -5.65
N SER A 134 2.45 -15.71 -6.02
CA SER A 134 3.03 -15.48 -7.36
C SER A 134 4.40 -16.14 -7.56
N VAL A 135 4.99 -16.65 -6.48
CA VAL A 135 6.27 -17.38 -6.43
C VAL A 135 5.98 -18.86 -6.15
N PRO A 136 6.79 -19.82 -6.66
CA PRO A 136 6.59 -21.26 -6.44
C PRO A 136 6.87 -21.69 -4.98
N VAL A 137 6.06 -21.22 -4.05
CA VAL A 137 6.06 -21.60 -2.64
C VAL A 137 4.77 -22.37 -2.30
N SER A 138 4.87 -23.32 -1.37
CA SER A 138 3.70 -24.07 -0.87
C SER A 138 2.67 -23.14 -0.23
N ARG A 139 1.38 -23.48 -0.31
CA ARG A 139 0.28 -22.69 0.30
C ARG A 139 0.50 -22.44 1.79
N LEU A 140 0.95 -23.46 2.53
CA LEU A 140 1.22 -23.34 3.96
C LEU A 140 2.29 -22.28 4.26
N ARG A 141 3.41 -22.28 3.52
CA ARG A 141 4.47 -21.26 3.69
C ARG A 141 3.97 -19.83 3.41
N ALA A 142 3.14 -19.65 2.38
CA ALA A 142 2.56 -18.34 2.08
C ALA A 142 1.62 -17.86 3.21
N ILE A 143 0.80 -18.76 3.75
CA ILE A 143 -0.08 -18.47 4.90
C ILE A 143 0.74 -18.12 6.14
N LEU A 144 1.74 -18.92 6.49
CA LEU A 144 2.58 -18.67 7.67
C LEU A 144 3.35 -17.35 7.56
N TYR A 145 3.89 -17.04 6.37
CA TYR A 145 4.54 -15.77 6.12
C TYR A 145 3.58 -14.59 6.34
N MET A 146 2.39 -14.64 5.73
CA MET A 146 1.41 -13.57 5.89
C MET A 146 0.83 -13.48 7.29
N ALA A 147 0.66 -14.59 8.00
CA ALA A 147 0.29 -14.60 9.41
C ALA A 147 1.35 -13.86 10.24
N GLY A 148 2.64 -14.05 9.96
CA GLY A 148 3.73 -13.29 10.59
C GLY A 148 3.68 -11.80 10.29
N VAL A 149 3.42 -11.41 9.03
CA VAL A 149 3.27 -10.00 8.64
C VAL A 149 2.07 -9.36 9.35
N VAL A 150 0.90 -10.01 9.34
CA VAL A 150 -0.31 -9.52 10.01
C VAL A 150 -0.09 -9.41 11.52
N LEU A 151 0.61 -10.38 12.13
CA LEU A 151 0.98 -10.31 13.54
C LEU A 151 1.88 -9.11 13.84
N ALA A 152 2.90 -8.85 13.00
CA ALA A 152 3.77 -7.69 13.16
C ALA A 152 2.97 -6.38 13.06
N VAL A 153 2.03 -6.27 12.12
CA VAL A 153 1.12 -5.12 12.02
C VAL A 153 0.25 -5.00 13.25
N ALA A 154 -0.33 -6.11 13.74
CA ALA A 154 -1.15 -6.12 14.95
C ALA A 154 -0.36 -5.67 16.19
N VAL A 155 0.93 -6.05 16.30
CA VAL A 155 1.82 -5.56 17.36
C VAL A 155 2.00 -4.05 17.27
N VAL A 156 2.21 -3.49 16.07
CA VAL A 156 2.31 -2.04 15.88
C VAL A 156 1.01 -1.34 16.30
N LEU A 157 -0.15 -1.89 15.93
CA LEU A 157 -1.45 -1.37 16.37
C LEU A 157 -1.63 -1.49 17.89
N TRP A 158 -1.13 -2.56 18.50
CA TRP A 158 -1.20 -2.74 19.96
C TRP A 158 -0.35 -1.71 20.71
N LEU A 159 0.80 -1.30 20.16
CA LEU A 159 1.63 -0.24 20.76
C LEU A 159 0.85 1.08 20.93
N LYS A 160 -0.08 1.39 20.01
CA LYS A 160 -1.01 2.53 20.12
C LYS A 160 -1.72 2.56 21.48
N LEU A 161 -2.30 1.41 21.85
CA LEU A 161 -3.09 1.23 23.08
C LEU A 161 -2.25 1.44 24.34
N LEU A 162 -0.96 1.10 24.29
CA LEU A 162 -0.04 1.26 25.43
C LEU A 162 0.39 2.71 25.66
N VAL A 163 0.40 3.53 24.61
CA VAL A 163 0.78 4.96 24.67
C VAL A 163 -0.44 5.86 24.99
N GLY A 164 -1.59 5.24 25.29
CA GLY A 164 -2.82 5.96 25.65
C GLY A 164 -3.50 6.64 24.47
N HIS A 165 -3.17 6.23 23.24
CA HIS A 165 -3.83 6.65 22.01
C HIS A 165 -4.85 5.59 21.56
#